data_AF-A0A2R6EZZ2-F1
#
_entry.id   AF-A0A2R6EZZ2-F1
#
_cell.length_a   1.000
_cell.length_b   1.000
_cell.length_c   1.000
_cell.angle_alpha   90.00
_cell.angle_beta   90.00
_cell.angle_gamma   90.00
#
_symmetry.space_group_name_H-M   'P 1'
#
loop_
_entity.id
_entity.type
_entity.pdbx_description
1 polymer ?
#
loop_
_entity_poly.entity_id
_entity_poly.type
_entity_poly.pdbx_seq_one_letter_code
_entity_poly.pdbx_strand_id
1 'polypeptide(L)'
;MPTDGNETRSPGPTDEKVVETAAEAAEGFVLSQYKQSRITDLDVTVRFTDGTLDVDVYLNAPAEPEAPDPDRVVEEAVAAATEAVDELFAATESGAGEPGPTDGDGYDR
;
A
#
# COMPACT_ATOMS: atom_id res chain seq x y z
N MET A 1 21.39 -11.66 30.53
CA MET A 1 20.15 -11.30 29.84
C MET A 1 20.52 -10.86 28.43
N PRO A 2 20.36 -11.68 27.38
CA PRO A 2 20.22 -11.14 26.04
C PRO A 2 18.80 -10.57 25.92
N THR A 3 18.69 -9.30 25.52
CA THR A 3 17.44 -8.77 24.99
C THR A 3 17.21 -9.47 23.67
N ASP A 4 16.27 -10.41 23.67
CA ASP A 4 15.72 -11.01 22.46
C ASP A 4 14.99 -9.92 21.69
N GLY A 5 15.75 -9.15 20.91
CA GLY A 5 15.27 -8.34 19.80
C GLY A 5 15.07 -9.23 18.59
N ASN A 6 14.43 -10.39 18.77
CA ASN A 6 13.92 -11.18 17.66
C ASN A 6 12.68 -10.47 17.14
N GLU A 7 12.90 -9.30 16.51
CA GLU A 7 12.18 -8.89 15.32
C GLU A 7 12.15 -10.12 14.41
N THR A 8 11.12 -10.94 14.55
CA THR A 8 10.78 -11.90 13.51
C THR A 8 10.34 -11.01 12.37
N ARG A 9 11.32 -10.58 11.58
CA ARG A 9 11.19 -9.78 10.38
C ARG A 9 10.40 -10.68 9.43
N SER A 10 9.07 -10.64 9.54
CA SER A 10 8.18 -11.26 8.57
C SER A 10 8.75 -10.89 7.20
N PRO A 11 8.83 -11.81 6.23
CA PRO A 11 9.33 -11.53 4.88
C PRO A 11 8.36 -10.63 4.08
N GLY A 12 7.60 -9.78 4.78
CA GLY A 12 6.63 -8.84 4.27
C GLY A 12 7.22 -7.45 4.05
N PRO A 13 6.52 -6.56 3.33
CA PRO A 13 6.88 -5.15 3.24
C PRO A 13 7.00 -4.52 4.64
N THR A 14 7.90 -3.55 4.76
CA THR A 14 8.04 -2.76 5.98
C THR A 14 6.89 -1.77 6.13
N ASP A 15 6.62 -1.33 7.35
CA ASP A 15 5.59 -0.33 7.65
C ASP A 15 5.76 0.95 6.80
N GLU A 16 7.00 1.44 6.71
CA GLU A 16 7.35 2.60 5.87
C GLU A 16 6.98 2.37 4.40
N LYS A 17 7.24 1.17 3.87
CA LYS A 17 6.94 0.86 2.47
C LYS A 17 5.44 0.75 2.22
N VAL A 18 4.69 0.21 3.19
CA VAL A 18 3.23 0.14 3.14
C VAL A 18 2.63 1.56 3.10
N VAL A 19 3.08 2.44 4.00
CA VAL A 19 2.62 3.84 4.07
C VAL A 19 2.93 4.58 2.78
N GLU A 20 4.17 4.48 2.28
CA GLU A 20 4.60 5.09 1.02
C GLU A 20 3.71 4.63 -0.15
N THR A 21 3.53 3.32 -0.29
CA THR A 21 2.77 2.73 -1.41
C THR A 21 1.31 3.16 -1.39
N ALA A 22 0.67 3.17 -0.22
CA ALA A 22 -0.70 3.65 -0.06
C ALA A 22 -0.84 5.13 -0.42
N ALA A 23 0.09 5.98 0.06
CA ALA A 23 0.06 7.41 -0.20
C ALA A 23 0.24 7.72 -1.70
N GLU A 24 1.21 7.08 -2.35
CA GLU A 24 1.47 7.23 -3.77
C GLU A 24 0.26 6.80 -4.62
N ALA A 25 -0.40 5.69 -4.26
CA ALA A 25 -1.57 5.20 -4.97
C ALA A 25 -2.80 6.12 -4.80
N ALA A 26 -3.07 6.60 -3.57
CA ALA A 26 -4.14 7.57 -3.32
C ALA A 26 -3.92 8.86 -4.12
N GLU A 27 -2.74 9.47 -3.98
CA GLU A 27 -2.41 10.72 -4.68
C GLU A 27 -2.47 10.52 -6.19
N GLY A 28 -1.87 9.45 -6.70
CA GLY A 28 -1.88 9.11 -8.12
C GLY A 28 -3.29 8.96 -8.69
N PHE A 29 -4.21 8.37 -7.93
CA PHE A 29 -5.61 8.26 -8.33
C PHE A 29 -6.28 9.64 -8.40
N VAL A 30 -6.15 10.47 -7.36
CA VAL A 30 -6.73 11.82 -7.34
C VAL A 30 -6.23 12.65 -8.52
N LEU A 31 -4.92 12.61 -8.79
CA LEU A 31 -4.29 13.33 -9.89
C LEU A 31 -4.64 12.78 -11.28
N SER A 32 -5.14 11.54 -11.36
CA SER A 32 -5.68 10.96 -12.59
C SER A 32 -7.09 11.46 -12.88
N GLN A 33 -7.86 11.78 -11.84
CA GLN A 33 -9.22 12.33 -11.96
C GLN A 33 -9.22 13.86 -12.13
N TYR A 34 -8.32 14.55 -11.42
CA TYR A 34 -8.21 16.00 -11.41
C TYR A 34 -6.85 16.49 -11.90
N LYS A 35 -6.86 17.54 -12.72
CA LYS A 35 -5.62 18.29 -12.99
C LYS A 35 -5.19 18.99 -11.70
N GLN A 36 -3.90 18.94 -11.37
CA GLN A 36 -3.33 19.64 -10.21
C GLN A 36 -3.78 21.11 -10.12
N SER A 37 -3.87 21.82 -11.24
CA SER A 37 -4.31 23.23 -11.27
C SER A 37 -5.77 23.46 -10.88
N ARG A 38 -6.59 22.41 -10.82
CA ARG A 38 -7.99 22.46 -10.39
C ARG A 38 -8.14 22.11 -8.91
N ILE A 39 -7.15 21.45 -8.31
CA ILE A 39 -7.15 21.09 -6.90
C ILE A 39 -6.83 22.37 -6.10
N THR A 40 -7.73 22.74 -5.22
CA THR A 40 -7.51 23.86 -4.30
C THR A 40 -6.66 23.43 -3.12
N ASP A 41 -6.95 22.23 -2.60
CA ASP A 41 -6.22 21.60 -1.51
C ASP A 41 -6.36 20.07 -1.62
N LEU A 42 -5.28 19.35 -1.34
CA LEU A 42 -5.25 17.89 -1.24
C LEU A 42 -4.33 17.53 -0.08
N ASP A 43 -4.87 16.80 0.89
CA ASP A 43 -4.11 16.23 2.00
C ASP A 43 -4.39 14.72 2.05
N VAL A 44 -3.32 13.93 2.13
CA VAL A 44 -3.38 12.47 2.21
C VAL A 44 -2.65 12.06 3.49
N THR A 45 -3.41 11.57 4.46
CA THR A 45 -2.88 11.09 5.72
C THR A 45 -2.96 9.57 5.74
N VAL A 46 -1.80 8.91 5.80
CA VAL A 46 -1.69 7.45 5.88
C VAL A 46 -1.00 7.07 7.16
N ARG A 47 -1.56 6.08 7.86
CA ARG A 47 -0.97 5.49 9.05
C ARG A 47 -1.09 3.98 9.01
N PHE A 48 0.02 3.31 9.27
CA PHE A 48 0.05 1.87 9.43
C PHE A 48 0.46 1.54 10.85
N THR A 49 -0.34 0.75 11.55
CA THR A 49 -0.09 0.37 12.95
C THR A 49 -0.66 -0.99 13.22
N ASP A 50 0.16 -1.89 13.77
CA ASP A 50 -0.25 -3.24 14.16
C ASP A 50 -0.93 -4.02 13.02
N GLY A 51 -0.40 -3.91 11.80
CA GLY A 51 -0.97 -4.57 10.63
C GLY A 51 -2.26 -3.94 10.08
N THR A 52 -2.73 -2.84 10.66
CA THR A 52 -3.92 -2.10 10.19
C THR A 52 -3.51 -0.84 9.45
N LEU A 53 -4.03 -0.67 8.24
CA LEU A 53 -3.88 0.54 7.43
C LEU A 53 -5.06 1.48 7.68
N ASP A 54 -4.75 2.74 7.97
CA ASP A 54 -5.68 3.84 8.18
C ASP A 54 -5.35 4.92 7.14
N VAL A 55 -6.29 5.21 6.25
CA VAL A 55 -6.13 6.16 5.14
C VAL A 55 -7.24 7.20 5.22
N ASP A 56 -6.86 8.45 5.32
CA ASP A 56 -7.76 9.60 5.31
C ASP A 56 -7.33 10.54 4.18
N VAL A 57 -8.27 10.91 3.31
CA VAL A 57 -7.99 11.77 2.15
C VAL A 57 -8.94 12.95 2.18
N TYR A 58 -8.37 14.15 2.20
CA TYR A 58 -9.10 15.40 2.08
C TYR A 58 -8.87 16.00 0.69
N LEU A 59 -9.96 16.24 -0.03
CA LEU A 59 -9.92 16.89 -1.35
C LEU A 59 -10.83 18.10 -1.37
N ASN A 60 -10.24 19.26 -1.64
CA ASN A 60 -10.97 20.48 -1.95
C ASN A 60 -10.78 20.81 -3.45
N ALA A 61 -11.82 20.56 -4.23
CA ALA A 61 -11.85 20.82 -5.67
C ALA A 61 -13.19 21.47 -6.05
N PRO A 62 -13.24 22.27 -7.13
CA PRO A 62 -14.48 22.88 -7.58
C PRO A 62 -15.47 21.81 -8.05
N ALA A 63 -16.67 21.83 -7.46
CA ALA A 63 -17.79 21.00 -7.90
C ALA A 63 -18.37 21.58 -9.20
N GLU A 64 -17.80 21.16 -10.33
CA GLU A 64 -18.26 21.53 -11.67
C GLU A 64 -19.06 20.37 -12.28
N PRO A 65 -20.07 20.66 -13.12
CA PRO A 65 -20.93 19.62 -13.73
C PRO A 65 -20.17 18.67 -14.68
N GLU A 66 -18.98 19.07 -15.14
CA GLU A 66 -18.10 18.29 -16.02
C GLU A 66 -16.94 17.62 -15.27
N ALA A 67 -16.80 17.91 -13.97
CA ALA A 67 -15.77 17.31 -13.12
C ALA A 67 -16.35 16.09 -12.38
N PRO A 68 -15.50 15.09 -12.06
CA PRO A 68 -15.91 14.02 -11.15
C PRO A 68 -16.27 14.61 -9.78
N ASP A 69 -17.09 13.91 -9.01
CA ASP A 69 -17.49 14.40 -7.70
C ASP A 69 -16.33 14.22 -6.69
N PRO A 70 -15.94 15.26 -5.94
CA PRO A 70 -14.76 15.21 -5.06
C PRO A 70 -14.90 14.17 -3.94
N ASP A 71 -16.08 14.04 -3.33
CA ASP A 71 -16.33 13.02 -2.31
C ASP A 71 -16.17 11.62 -2.90
N ARG A 72 -16.68 11.39 -4.12
CA ARG A 72 -16.51 10.10 -4.81
C ARG A 72 -15.05 9.80 -5.12
N VAL A 73 -14.29 10.80 -5.55
CA VAL A 73 -12.86 10.64 -5.84
C VAL A 73 -12.06 10.33 -4.57
N VAL A 74 -12.43 10.92 -3.43
CA VAL A 74 -11.84 10.59 -2.13
C VAL A 74 -12.10 9.12 -1.77
N GLU A 75 -13.36 8.66 -1.87
CA GLU A 75 -13.71 7.26 -1.61
C GLU A 75 -12.90 6.28 -2.48
N GLU A 76 -12.78 6.58 -3.78
CA GLU A 76 -12.04 5.74 -4.73
C GLU A 76 -10.52 5.82 -4.54
N ALA A 77 -9.98 6.96 -4.11
CA ALA A 77 -8.56 7.09 -3.79
C ALA A 77 -8.17 6.23 -2.58
N VAL A 78 -9.01 6.17 -1.54
CA VAL A 78 -8.82 5.29 -0.39
C VAL A 78 -8.85 3.81 -0.81
N ALA A 79 -9.76 3.45 -1.72
CA ALA A 79 -9.81 2.11 -2.28
C ALA A 79 -8.53 1.76 -3.05
N ALA A 80 -8.05 2.68 -3.91
CA ALA A 80 -6.81 2.50 -4.67
C ALA A 80 -5.58 2.33 -3.77
N ALA A 81 -5.49 3.10 -2.68
CA ALA A 81 -4.42 2.95 -1.69
C ALA A 81 -4.40 1.56 -1.05
N THR A 82 -5.59 1.06 -0.70
CA THR A 82 -5.75 -0.25 -0.07
C THR A 82 -5.40 -1.37 -1.05
N GLU A 83 -5.85 -1.26 -2.30
CA GLU A 83 -5.53 -2.22 -3.38
C GLU A 83 -4.03 -2.28 -3.64
N ALA A 84 -3.35 -1.13 -3.77
CA ALA A 84 -1.90 -1.09 -3.99
C ALA A 84 -1.10 -1.73 -2.84
N VAL A 85 -1.57 -1.59 -1.60
CA VAL A 85 -0.97 -2.27 -0.46
C VAL A 85 -1.22 -3.77 -0.52
N ASP A 86 -2.43 -4.22 -0.84
CA ASP A 86 -2.74 -5.64 -1.01
C ASP A 86 -1.85 -6.28 -2.10
N GLU A 87 -1.66 -5.59 -3.22
CA GLU A 87 -0.73 -5.99 -4.28
C GLU A 87 0.73 -6.04 -3.80
N LEU A 88 1.16 -5.08 -2.98
CA LEU A 88 2.51 -5.08 -2.39
C LEU A 88 2.74 -6.32 -1.52
N PHE A 89 1.74 -6.72 -0.74
CA PHE A 89 1.79 -7.94 0.06
C PHE A 89 1.76 -9.20 -0.83
N ALA A 90 0.91 -9.24 -1.85
CA ALA A 90 0.88 -10.37 -2.79
C ALA A 90 2.21 -10.55 -3.55
N ALA A 91 2.85 -9.44 -3.94
CA ALA A 91 4.13 -9.46 -4.65
C ALA A 91 5.29 -10.00 -3.80
N THR A 92 5.32 -9.70 -2.49
CA THR A 92 6.36 -10.20 -1.59
C THR A 92 6.17 -11.69 -1.26
N GLU A 93 4.92 -12.15 -1.16
CA GLU A 93 4.61 -13.56 -0.89
C GLU A 93 5.01 -14.46 -2.07
N SER A 94 4.88 -13.95 -3.29
CA SER A 94 5.26 -14.66 -4.51
C SER A 94 6.78 -14.87 -4.65
N GLY A 95 7.62 -14.26 -3.77
CA GLY A 95 9.07 -14.45 -3.73
C GLY A 95 9.59 -15.57 -2.82
N ALA A 96 8.73 -16.20 -2.00
CA ALA A 96 9.15 -17.12 -0.93
C ALA A 96 8.74 -18.60 -1.13
N GLY A 97 8.32 -18.98 -2.34
CA GLY A 97 7.51 -20.18 -2.54
C GLY A 97 8.01 -21.29 -3.46
N GLU A 98 9.31 -21.64 -3.51
CA GLU A 98 9.75 -22.99 -3.96
C GLU A 98 11.10 -23.42 -3.34
N PRO A 99 11.12 -24.14 -2.19
CA PRO A 99 12.19 -25.11 -1.97
C PRO A 99 11.88 -26.34 -2.82
N GLY A 100 12.39 -26.35 -4.06
CA GLY A 100 12.44 -27.56 -4.88
C GLY A 100 13.13 -28.69 -4.11
N PRO A 101 12.66 -29.96 -4.27
CA PRO A 101 13.03 -31.06 -3.40
C PRO A 101 14.54 -31.24 -3.32
N THR A 102 15.04 -31.37 -2.08
CA THR A 102 16.43 -31.67 -1.73
C THR A 102 16.97 -32.80 -2.58
N ASP A 103 18.14 -32.55 -3.17
CA ASP A 103 18.97 -33.55 -3.83
C ASP A 103 19.02 -34.81 -2.96
N GLY A 104 18.52 -35.91 -3.54
CA GLY A 104 18.54 -37.21 -2.89
C GLY A 104 19.97 -37.72 -2.84
N ASP A 105 20.73 -37.30 -1.84
CA ASP A 105 21.96 -37.95 -1.39
C ASP A 105 21.60 -39.38 -0.96
N GLY A 106 21.68 -40.29 -1.94
CA GLY A 106 21.55 -41.71 -1.75
C GLY A 106 22.68 -42.21 -0.85
N TYR A 107 22.30 -42.56 0.36
CA TYR A 107 23.11 -43.25 1.37
C TYR A 107 24.03 -44.33 0.78
N ASP A 108 25.29 -44.22 1.19
CA ASP A 108 26.34 -45.24 1.22
C ASP A 108 25.79 -46.67 1.38
N ARG A 109 26.16 -47.58 0.47
CA ARG A 109 26.03 -49.02 0.67
C ARG A 109 27.10 -49.82 -0.07
#